data_AF-A0A9Q0R8C2-F1
#
_entry.id   AF-A0A9Q0R8C2-F1
#
_cell.length_a   1.000
_cell.length_b   1.000
_cell.length_c   1.000
_cell.angle_alpha   90.00
_cell.angle_beta   90.00
_cell.angle_gamma   90.00
#
_symmetry.space_group_name_H-M   'P 1'
#
loop_
_entity.id
_entity.type
_entity.pdbx_description
1 polymer ?
#
loop_
_entity_poly.entity_id
_entity_poly.type
_entity_poly.pdbx_seq_one_letter_code
_entity_poly.pdbx_strand_id
1 'polypeptide(L)'
;MKLITHNMLESRVKDCPDDKRFPLGINATKVIEQKVVLNKQFIINILTKIDWEVLLEAIKQIGYNEKIELPLEIPVEIEKDDDLIMKIHHALLEIEIIEGELICQGTGRKFTIKEGIANMLLNSEELK
;
A
#
# COMPACT_ATOMS: atom_id res chain seq x y z
N MET A 1 5.33 6.12 -5.34
CA MET A 1 4.95 4.73 -5.00
C MET A 1 3.48 4.69 -4.67
N LYS A 2 2.71 3.92 -5.45
CA LYS A 2 1.26 3.76 -5.26
C LYS A 2 0.94 2.79 -4.13
N LEU A 3 -0.24 2.90 -3.52
CA LEU A 3 -0.64 2.03 -2.40
C LEU A 3 -0.81 0.56 -2.81
N ILE A 4 -1.21 0.30 -4.06
CA ILE A 4 -1.19 -1.07 -4.62
C ILE A 4 0.19 -1.73 -4.51
N THR A 5 1.27 -0.97 -4.70
CA THR A 5 2.65 -1.49 -4.62
C THR A 5 3.01 -1.82 -3.19
N HIS A 6 2.67 -0.95 -2.24
CA HIS A 6 2.88 -1.20 -0.80
C HIS A 6 2.23 -2.51 -0.36
N ASN A 7 1.01 -2.78 -0.82
CA ASN A 7 0.26 -3.98 -0.50
C ASN A 7 0.87 -5.28 -1.06
N MET A 8 1.89 -5.18 -1.92
CA MET A 8 2.63 -6.32 -2.48
C MET A 8 4.08 -6.41 -1.99
N LEU A 9 4.54 -5.45 -1.17
CA LEU A 9 5.93 -5.38 -0.72
C LEU A 9 6.10 -6.02 0.66
N GLU A 10 6.99 -7.00 0.73
CA GLU A 10 7.43 -7.65 1.97
C GLU A 10 8.90 -7.36 2.27
N SER A 11 9.26 -7.32 3.54
CA SER A 11 10.66 -7.27 3.97
C SER A 11 11.32 -8.63 3.76
N ARG A 12 12.52 -8.66 3.16
CA ARG A 12 13.35 -9.89 3.06
C ARG A 12 14.66 -9.79 3.84
N VAL A 13 14.70 -8.90 4.83
CA VAL A 13 15.85 -8.74 5.72
C VAL A 13 16.06 -10.05 6.48
N LYS A 14 17.33 -10.43 6.62
CA LYS A 14 17.77 -11.53 7.46
C LYS A 14 17.20 -11.39 8.88
N ASP A 15 16.91 -12.52 9.51
CA ASP A 15 16.34 -12.61 10.86
C ASP A 15 14.95 -11.94 11.05
N CYS A 16 14.31 -11.46 9.98
CA CYS A 16 12.92 -11.04 10.06
C CYS A 16 11.99 -12.26 10.13
N PRO A 17 11.15 -12.40 11.19
CA PRO A 17 10.13 -13.44 11.29
C PRO A 17 9.15 -13.37 10.12
N ASP A 18 8.73 -14.51 9.57
CA ASP A 18 7.86 -14.57 8.39
C ASP A 18 6.52 -13.84 8.62
N ASP A 19 5.99 -13.90 9.85
CA ASP A 19 4.77 -13.23 10.30
C ASP A 19 4.88 -11.70 10.43
N LYS A 20 6.11 -11.14 10.38
CA LYS A 20 6.36 -9.69 10.55
C LYS A 20 7.02 -9.05 9.32
N ARG A 21 7.14 -9.79 8.21
CA ARG A 21 7.67 -9.28 6.94
C ARG A 21 6.67 -8.41 6.19
N PHE A 22 5.38 -8.65 6.43
CA PHE A 22 4.26 -7.95 5.83
C PHE A 22 3.17 -7.73 6.89
N PRO A 23 2.50 -6.57 6.92
CA PRO A 23 2.75 -5.38 6.11
C PRO A 23 3.95 -4.55 6.57
N LEU A 24 4.49 -3.73 5.68
CA LEU A 24 5.47 -2.70 6.04
C LEU A 24 4.75 -1.46 6.59
N GLY A 25 5.19 -0.91 7.71
CA GLY A 25 4.66 0.37 8.20
C GLY A 25 5.04 1.52 7.27
N ILE A 26 4.15 2.47 7.05
CA ILE A 26 4.40 3.64 6.20
C ILE A 26 4.62 4.86 7.07
N ASN A 27 5.70 5.60 6.79
CA ASN A 27 5.92 6.94 7.28
C ASN A 27 6.10 7.88 6.06
N ALA A 28 5.00 8.45 5.58
CA ALA A 28 5.01 9.30 4.40
C ALA A 28 5.29 10.75 4.77
N THR A 29 6.29 11.37 4.12
CA THR A 29 6.59 12.80 4.28
C THR A 29 5.98 13.64 3.15
N LYS A 30 5.85 13.07 1.95
CA LYS A 30 5.25 13.74 0.80
C LYS A 30 4.38 12.77 0.02
N VAL A 31 3.11 13.12 -0.11
CA VAL A 31 2.10 12.36 -0.86
C VAL A 31 1.48 13.28 -1.91
N ILE A 32 1.26 12.76 -3.11
CA ILE A 32 0.55 13.46 -4.19
C ILE A 32 -0.61 12.61 -4.68
N GLU A 33 -1.58 13.26 -5.31
CA GLU A 33 -2.69 12.62 -6.00
C GLU A 33 -2.50 12.80 -7.51
N GLN A 34 -2.48 11.71 -8.27
CA GLN A 34 -2.37 11.72 -9.72
C GLN A 34 -3.51 10.91 -10.32
N LYS A 35 -4.35 11.56 -11.13
CA LYS A 35 -5.49 10.90 -11.78
C LYS A 35 -5.03 9.81 -12.75
N VAL A 36 -5.69 8.67 -12.69
CA VAL A 36 -5.47 7.51 -13.56
C VAL A 36 -6.79 7.10 -14.18
N VAL A 37 -6.76 6.63 -15.44
CA VAL A 37 -7.97 6.15 -16.11
C VAL A 37 -8.55 4.96 -15.33
N LEU A 38 -9.82 5.07 -14.94
CA LEU A 38 -10.54 4.02 -14.23
C LEU A 38 -10.67 2.77 -15.12
N ASN A 39 -10.23 1.63 -14.59
CA ASN A 39 -10.50 0.32 -15.17
C ASN A 39 -11.18 -0.57 -14.13
N LYS A 40 -12.52 -0.64 -14.20
CA LYS A 40 -13.33 -1.39 -13.22
C LYS A 40 -12.93 -2.86 -13.14
N GLN A 41 -12.69 -3.50 -14.29
CA GLN A 41 -12.29 -4.91 -14.33
C GLN A 41 -10.94 -5.15 -13.64
N PHE A 42 -9.99 -4.22 -13.79
CA PHE A 42 -8.73 -4.28 -13.08
C PHE A 42 -8.92 -4.21 -11.57
N ILE A 43 -9.78 -3.30 -11.08
CA ILE A 43 -10.08 -3.15 -9.65
C ILE A 43 -10.71 -4.43 -9.09
N ILE A 44 -11.72 -4.98 -9.76
CA ILE A 44 -12.37 -6.22 -9.32
C ILE A 44 -11.36 -7.37 -9.24
N ASN A 45 -10.51 -7.52 -10.27
CA ASN A 45 -9.53 -8.59 -10.32
C ASN A 45 -8.42 -8.41 -9.25
N ILE A 46 -7.96 -7.19 -9.02
CA ILE A 46 -6.85 -6.95 -8.09
C ILE A 46 -7.28 -7.11 -6.63
N LEU A 47 -8.55 -6.84 -6.30
CA LEU A 47 -9.09 -7.04 -4.96
C LEU A 47 -8.94 -8.48 -4.44
N THR A 48 -8.92 -9.47 -5.34
CA THR A 48 -8.66 -10.88 -4.96
C THR A 48 -7.23 -11.15 -4.45
N LYS A 49 -6.31 -10.22 -4.69
CA LYS A 49 -4.89 -10.34 -4.36
C LYS A 49 -4.43 -9.35 -3.30
N ILE A 50 -5.26 -8.36 -2.99
CA ILE A 50 -4.93 -7.29 -2.06
C ILE A 50 -5.39 -7.70 -0.66
N ASP A 51 -4.53 -7.42 0.31
CA ASP A 51 -4.92 -7.44 1.71
C ASP A 51 -5.67 -6.14 2.04
N TRP A 52 -6.97 -6.27 2.30
CA TRP A 52 -7.86 -5.15 2.54
C TRP A 52 -7.54 -4.40 3.83
N GLU A 53 -7.20 -5.13 4.89
CA GLU A 53 -6.86 -4.52 6.19
C GLU A 53 -5.60 -3.67 6.07
N VAL A 54 -4.60 -4.19 5.36
CA VAL A 54 -3.35 -3.46 5.09
C VAL A 54 -3.59 -2.19 4.28
N LEU A 55 -4.52 -2.21 3.32
CA LEU A 55 -4.89 -1.00 2.57
C LEU A 55 -5.53 0.05 3.50
N LEU A 56 -6.46 -0.36 4.36
CA LEU A 56 -7.11 0.55 5.32
C LEU A 56 -6.09 1.15 6.29
N GLU A 57 -5.13 0.37 6.76
CA GLU A 57 -4.03 0.85 7.59
C GLU A 57 -3.11 1.82 6.84
N ALA A 58 -2.75 1.51 5.59
CA ALA A 58 -1.93 2.38 4.76
C ALA A 58 -2.59 3.75 4.57
N ILE A 59 -3.89 3.80 4.28
CA ILE A 59 -4.67 5.04 4.12
C ILE A 59 -4.68 5.85 5.43
N LYS A 60 -4.80 5.19 6.59
CA LYS A 60 -4.71 5.84 7.90
C LYS A 60 -3.31 6.42 8.14
N GLN A 61 -2.26 5.67 7.83
CA GLN A 61 -0.87 6.08 8.05
C GLN A 61 -0.45 7.29 7.20
N ILE A 62 -0.98 7.42 5.99
CA ILE A 62 -0.73 8.59 5.12
C ILE A 62 -1.64 9.79 5.43
N GLY A 63 -2.61 9.66 6.35
CA GLY A 63 -3.54 10.74 6.72
C GLY A 63 -4.66 11.00 5.71
N TYR A 64 -5.06 10.00 4.92
CA TYR A 64 -6.13 10.13 3.91
C TYR A 64 -7.46 9.49 4.34
N ASN A 65 -7.58 9.08 5.61
CA ASN A 65 -8.80 8.43 6.14
C ASN A 65 -10.05 9.32 6.02
N GLU A 66 -9.92 10.64 6.11
CA GLU A 66 -11.05 11.58 5.98
C GLU A 66 -11.45 11.84 4.53
N LYS A 67 -10.54 11.60 3.57
CA LYS A 67 -10.77 11.80 2.13
C LYS A 67 -11.32 10.56 1.45
N ILE A 68 -10.89 9.37 1.90
CA ILE A 68 -11.29 8.09 1.33
C ILE A 68 -11.97 7.25 2.40
N GLU A 69 -13.30 7.29 2.39
CA GLU A 69 -14.10 6.44 3.24
C GLU A 69 -14.37 5.10 2.53
N LEU A 70 -13.61 4.09 2.94
CA LEU A 70 -13.79 2.69 2.54
C LEU A 70 -14.45 1.89 3.67
N PRO A 71 -15.31 0.90 3.34
CA PRO A 71 -15.91 0.02 4.33
C PRO A 71 -14.85 -0.86 5.01
N LEU A 72 -15.17 -1.34 6.21
CA LEU A 72 -14.29 -2.25 6.98
C LEU A 72 -14.07 -3.58 6.26
N GLU A 73 -15.07 -4.03 5.50
CA GLU A 73 -15.02 -5.28 4.72
C GLU A 73 -15.43 -5.01 3.28
N ILE A 74 -14.92 -5.81 2.35
CA ILE A 74 -15.29 -5.75 0.94
C ILE A 74 -16.73 -6.27 0.78
N PRO A 75 -17.68 -5.47 0.24
CA PRO A 75 -19.03 -5.92 -0.01
C PRO A 75 -19.09 -7.08 -1.02
N VAL A 76 -20.01 -8.02 -0.82
CA VAL A 76 -20.17 -9.23 -1.66
C VAL A 76 -20.48 -8.90 -3.13
N GLU A 77 -21.15 -7.78 -3.39
CA GLU A 77 -21.55 -7.35 -4.75
C GLU A 77 -20.83 -6.08 -5.22
N ILE A 78 -19.52 -5.99 -4.98
CA ILE A 78 -18.75 -4.77 -5.31
C ILE A 78 -18.81 -4.38 -6.79
N GLU A 79 -19.02 -5.34 -7.70
CA GLU A 79 -19.14 -5.09 -9.14
C GLU A 79 -20.32 -4.18 -9.52
N LYS A 80 -21.33 -4.07 -8.64
CA LYS A 80 -22.51 -3.21 -8.84
C LYS A 80 -22.36 -1.84 -8.19
N ASP A 81 -21.35 -1.65 -7.36
CA ASP A 81 -21.11 -0.42 -6.61
C ASP A 81 -19.99 0.40 -7.29
N ASP A 82 -20.40 1.14 -8.32
CA ASP A 82 -19.51 1.99 -9.10
C ASP A 82 -18.83 3.08 -8.26
N ASP A 83 -19.51 3.60 -7.24
CA ASP A 83 -18.99 4.62 -6.34
C ASP A 83 -17.88 4.05 -5.46
N LEU A 84 -18.09 2.84 -4.90
CA LEU A 84 -17.06 2.16 -4.14
C LEU A 84 -15.86 1.76 -5.01
N ILE A 85 -16.08 1.27 -6.23
CA ILE A 85 -15.01 0.97 -7.18
C ILE A 85 -14.17 2.23 -7.47
N MET A 86 -14.82 3.39 -7.62
CA MET A 86 -14.11 4.66 -7.83
C MET A 86 -13.26 5.05 -6.62
N LYS A 87 -13.78 4.89 -5.39
CA LYS A 87 -13.01 5.15 -4.16
C LYS A 87 -11.80 4.23 -4.01
N ILE A 88 -11.97 2.94 -4.34
CA ILE A 88 -10.89 1.94 -4.30
C ILE A 88 -9.84 2.25 -5.36
N HIS A 89 -10.26 2.59 -6.58
CA HIS A 89 -9.35 3.03 -7.64
C HIS A 89 -8.52 4.23 -7.20
N HIS A 90 -9.17 5.23 -6.60
CA HIS A 90 -8.50 6.41 -6.09
C HIS A 90 -7.44 6.03 -5.03
N ALA A 91 -7.81 5.21 -4.03
CA ALA A 91 -6.89 4.75 -3.01
C ALA A 91 -5.69 3.98 -3.58
N LEU A 92 -5.94 3.02 -4.47
CA LEU A 92 -4.91 2.09 -4.94
C LEU A 92 -3.97 2.71 -5.98
N LEU A 93 -4.51 3.51 -6.89
CA LEU A 93 -3.82 3.91 -8.11
C LEU A 93 -3.56 5.41 -8.20
N GLU A 94 -4.35 6.25 -7.55
CA GLU A 94 -4.22 7.70 -7.69
C GLU A 94 -3.44 8.34 -6.55
N ILE A 95 -3.41 7.72 -5.37
CA ILE A 95 -2.53 8.14 -4.28
C ILE A 95 -1.11 7.63 -4.52
N GLU A 96 -0.16 8.56 -4.45
CA GLU A 96 1.24 8.25 -4.63
C GLU A 96 2.13 8.89 -3.55
N ILE A 97 2.90 8.06 -2.85
CA ILE A 97 3.93 8.50 -1.89
C ILE A 97 5.19 8.84 -2.68
N ILE A 98 5.60 10.10 -2.64
CA ILE A 98 6.79 10.62 -3.35
C ILE A 98 8.03 10.56 -2.46
N GLU A 99 7.87 10.90 -1.18
CA GLU A 99 8.93 10.82 -0.18
C GLU A 99 8.40 10.20 1.10
N GLY A 100 9.22 9.38 1.75
CA GLY A 100 8.86 8.71 3.00
C GLY A 100 9.76 7.52 3.29
N GLU A 101 9.32 6.68 4.20
CA GLU A 101 9.99 5.44 4.59
C GLU A 101 8.96 4.31 4.76
N LEU A 102 9.32 3.10 4.35
CA LEU A 102 8.65 1.86 4.74
C LEU A 102 9.43 1.23 5.90
N ILE A 103 8.75 0.69 6.90
CA ILE A 103 9.38 0.18 8.12
C ILE A 103 9.00 -1.29 8.27
N CYS A 104 10.00 -2.16 8.33
CA CYS A 104 9.77 -3.57 8.65
C CYS A 104 9.38 -3.72 10.13
N GLN A 105 8.22 -4.33 10.39
CA GLN A 105 7.72 -4.52 11.76
C GLN A 105 8.54 -5.55 12.55
N GLY A 106 9.20 -6.48 11.86
CA GLY A 106 10.02 -7.52 12.50
C GLY A 106 11.39 -7.02 12.97
N THR A 107 12.08 -6.24 12.14
CA THR A 107 13.47 -5.83 12.38
C THR A 107 13.65 -4.32 12.62
N GLY A 108 12.61 -3.52 12.39
CA GLY A 108 12.69 -2.06 12.41
C GLY A 108 13.45 -1.46 11.23
N ARG A 109 13.90 -2.27 10.26
CA ARG A 109 14.63 -1.80 9.08
C ARG A 109 13.77 -0.86 8.26
N LYS A 110 14.34 0.29 7.90
CA LYS A 110 13.67 1.33 7.11
C LYS A 110 14.07 1.26 5.65
N PHE A 111 13.13 1.20 4.73
CA PHE A 111 13.33 1.31 3.29
C PHE A 111 12.92 2.71 2.84
N THR A 112 13.82 3.47 2.24
CA THR A 112 13.53 4.85 1.85
C THR A 112 12.69 4.91 0.58
N ILE A 113 11.72 5.82 0.55
CA ILE A 113 10.97 6.18 -0.65
C ILE A 113 11.49 7.55 -1.10
N LYS A 114 12.02 7.61 -2.33
CA LYS A 114 12.49 8.86 -2.93
C LYS A 114 12.00 8.95 -4.37
N GLU A 115 11.46 10.10 -4.75
CA GLU A 115 10.92 10.35 -6.09
C GLU A 115 9.89 9.29 -6.52
N GLY A 116 9.11 8.81 -5.56
CA GLY A 116 8.11 7.78 -5.79
C GLY A 116 8.65 6.35 -5.90
N ILE A 117 9.95 6.13 -5.71
CA ILE A 117 10.57 4.81 -5.81
C ILE A 117 10.96 4.32 -4.42
N ALA A 118 10.44 3.16 -4.02
CA ALA A 118 10.82 2.49 -2.78
C ALA A 118 12.14 1.73 -2.98
N ASN A 119 13.18 2.08 -2.23
CA ASN A 119 14.47 1.41 -2.25
C ASN A 119 14.47 0.21 -1.30
N MET A 120 14.30 -0.98 -1.88
CA MET A 120 14.29 -2.26 -1.16
C MET A 120 15.65 -2.98 -1.17
N LEU A 121 16.73 -2.28 -1.52
CA LEU A 121 18.07 -2.87 -1.54
C LEU A 121 18.54 -3.21 -0.12
N LEU A 122 19.16 -4.38 0.01
CA LEU A 122 19.74 -4.90 1.23
C LEU A 122 21.24 -4.99 1.08
N ASN A 123 21.97 -4.70 2.15
CA ASN A 123 23.41 -4.97 2.18
C ASN A 123 23.66 -6.49 2.21
N SER A 124 24.84 -6.93 1.78
CA SER A 124 25.19 -8.36 1.76
C SER A 124 25.07 -9.04 3.12
N GLU A 125 25.25 -8.30 4.21
CA GLU A 125 25.10 -8.77 5.59
C GLU A 125 23.63 -8.92 6.02
N GLU A 126 22.73 -8.18 5.38
CA GLU A 126 21.28 -8.17 5.62
C GLU A 126 20.53 -9.18 4.74
N LEU A 127 21.21 -9.79 3.76
CA LEU A 127 20.65 -10.85 2.92
C LEU A 127 20.59 -12.16 3.70
N LYS A 128 19.44 -12.82 3.61
CA LYS A 128 19.21 -14.16 4.14
C LYS A 128 19.96 -15.22 3.34
#